data_AF-A0A822H694-F1
#
_entry.id   AF-A0A822H694-F1
#
_cell.length_a   1.000
_cell.length_b   1.000
_cell.length_c   1.000
_cell.angle_alpha   90.00
_cell.angle_beta   90.00
_cell.angle_gamma   90.00
#
_symmetry.space_group_name_H-M   'P 1'
#
loop_
_entity.id
_entity.type
_entity.pdbx_description
1 polymer ?
#
loop_
_entity_poly.entity_id
_entity_poly.type
_entity_poly.pdbx_seq_one_letter_code
_entity_poly.pdbx_strand_id
1 'polypeptide(L)'
;AALGVELFGKLECSEERLCTGLDKHAHFKDFGMASLTLFRIATGDNWNGIMKDALRQDDSTHGGKNHLMTALAPIYFVIFVLMAQFVPVNVVAAESNRMMSDDTEIDEEIERQLEADAHDRDYLEQPLIDGKELD
;
A
#
# COMPACT_ATOMS: atom_id res chain seq x y z
N ALA A 1 8.18 -2.89 13.21
CA ALA A 1 8.26 -2.16 14.50
C ALA A 1 9.27 -2.80 15.46
N ALA A 2 9.09 -4.06 15.87
CA ALA A 2 10.00 -4.74 16.83
C ALA A 2 11.49 -4.64 16.45
N LEU A 3 11.86 -5.00 15.20
CA LEU A 3 13.23 -4.83 14.69
C LEU A 3 13.72 -3.38 14.73
N GLY A 4 12.83 -2.41 14.47
CA GLY A 4 13.19 -0.99 14.55
C GLY A 4 13.48 -0.54 15.98
N VAL A 5 12.75 -1.06 16.97
CA VAL A 5 13.04 -0.82 18.40
C VAL A 5 14.37 -1.46 18.80
N GLU A 6 14.66 -2.67 18.31
CA GLU A 6 15.91 -3.37 18.61
C GLU A 6 17.14 -2.68 18.01
N LEU A 7 17.03 -2.24 16.74
CA LEU A 7 18.12 -1.59 16.03
C LEU A 7 18.30 -0.11 16.42
N PHE A 8 17.21 0.61 16.65
CA PHE A 8 17.20 2.07 16.77
C PHE A 8 16.62 2.59 18.09
N GLY A 9 16.17 1.74 19.00
CA GLY A 9 15.52 2.16 20.24
C GLY A 9 16.43 2.91 21.22
N LYS A 10 17.75 2.83 21.03
CA LYS A 10 18.75 3.55 21.81
C LYS A 10 19.17 4.89 21.19
N LEU A 11 18.64 5.29 20.04
CA LEU A 11 18.96 6.59 19.48
C LEU A 11 18.34 7.71 20.33
N GLU A 12 19.19 8.65 20.72
CA GLU A 12 18.79 9.84 21.48
C GLU A 12 19.12 11.11 20.71
N CYS A 13 18.08 11.91 20.48
CA CYS A 13 18.18 13.26 19.97
C CYS A 13 18.17 14.22 21.17
N SER A 14 19.16 15.11 21.24
CA SER A 14 19.33 16.10 22.32
C SER A 14 19.60 17.48 21.73
N GLU A 15 19.59 18.54 22.53
CA GLU A 15 19.91 19.91 22.08
C GLU A 15 21.33 20.00 21.49
N GLU A 16 22.26 19.19 22.01
CA GLU A 16 23.64 19.08 21.47
C GLU A 16 23.72 18.15 20.24
N ARG A 17 22.70 17.33 20.02
CA ARG A 17 22.65 16.32 18.94
C ARG A 17 21.31 16.41 18.21
N LEU A 18 21.17 17.48 17.43
CA LEU A 18 19.98 17.78 16.64
C LEU A 18 19.71 16.68 15.60
N CYS A 19 18.49 16.15 15.63
CA CYS A 19 17.95 15.25 14.62
C CYS A 19 17.09 16.03 13.62
N THR A 20 17.08 15.60 12.36
CA THR A 20 16.35 16.26 11.28
C THR A 20 14.99 15.60 10.99
N GLY A 21 14.91 14.29 11.19
CA GLY A 21 13.72 13.47 10.98
C GLY A 21 13.17 12.82 12.25
N LEU A 22 14.01 12.53 13.24
CA LEU A 22 13.56 12.06 14.55
C LEU A 22 13.22 13.23 15.48
N ASP A 23 12.17 13.06 16.29
CA ASP A 23 11.69 14.05 17.26
C ASP A 23 11.02 13.31 18.45
N LYS A 24 10.59 14.04 19.49
CA LYS A 24 9.84 13.54 20.64
C LYS A 24 8.54 12.79 20.27
N HIS A 25 8.03 12.99 19.06
CA HIS A 25 6.85 12.30 18.53
C HIS A 25 7.16 11.30 17.41
N ALA A 26 8.43 11.15 17.04
CA ALA A 26 8.89 10.26 15.97
C ALA A 26 10.20 9.59 16.43
N HIS A 27 10.08 8.49 17.17
CA HIS A 27 11.20 7.77 17.75
C HIS A 27 10.94 6.26 17.85
N PHE A 28 12.02 5.49 18.04
CA PHE A 28 12.01 4.03 18.12
C PHE A 28 12.10 3.48 19.55
N LYS A 29 11.98 4.32 20.59
CA LYS A 29 12.07 3.88 22.00
C LYS A 29 11.00 2.84 22.38
N ASP A 30 9.75 3.07 21.96
CA ASP A 30 8.62 2.21 22.26
C ASP A 30 8.04 1.58 20.99
N PHE A 31 7.44 0.40 21.11
CA PHE A 31 6.80 -0.28 19.98
C PHE A 31 5.71 0.57 19.29
N GLY A 32 4.91 1.30 20.07
CA GLY A 32 3.84 2.14 19.54
C GLY A 32 4.36 3.31 18.70
N MET A 33 5.28 4.09 19.27
CA MET A 33 5.91 5.21 18.54
C MET A 33 6.77 4.72 17.37
N ALA A 34 7.45 3.59 17.50
CA ALA A 34 8.17 2.96 16.40
C ALA A 34 7.22 2.59 15.25
N SER A 35 6.01 2.11 15.56
CA SER A 35 5.00 1.79 14.54
C SER A 35 4.50 3.04 13.82
N LEU A 36 4.20 4.12 14.56
CA LEU A 36 3.80 5.40 13.96
C LEU A 36 4.92 6.03 13.12
N THR A 37 6.16 5.92 13.59
CA THR A 37 7.34 6.40 12.87
C THR A 37 7.54 5.59 11.57
N LEU A 38 7.40 4.27 11.62
CA LEU A 38 7.44 3.42 10.43
C LEU A 38 6.27 3.67 9.48
N PHE A 39 5.07 3.98 9.99
CA PHE A 39 3.95 4.39 9.16
C PHE A 39 4.26 5.70 8.41
N ARG A 40 4.86 6.69 9.08
CA ARG A 40 5.33 7.92 8.45
C ARG A 40 6.38 7.68 7.37
N ILE A 41 7.31 6.75 7.61
CA ILE A 41 8.29 6.33 6.61
C ILE A 41 7.61 5.64 5.42
N ALA A 42 6.61 4.79 5.69
CA ALA A 42 5.85 4.07 4.68
C ALA A 42 5.06 5.01 3.76
N THR A 43 4.61 6.17 4.24
CA THR A 43 3.96 7.19 3.38
C THR A 43 4.96 8.04 2.59
N GLY A 44 6.26 7.83 2.78
CA GLY A 44 7.31 8.60 2.12
C GLY A 44 7.56 9.98 2.75
N ASP A 45 6.97 10.29 3.91
CA ASP A 45 7.18 11.56 4.58
C ASP A 45 8.50 11.56 5.37
N ASN A 46 9.41 12.47 4.99
CA ASN A 46 10.69 12.72 5.65
C ASN A 46 11.54 11.47 6.00
N TRP A 47 11.36 10.36 5.27
CA TRP A 47 12.05 9.09 5.56
C TRP A 47 13.58 9.20 5.39
N ASN A 48 14.04 10.02 4.45
CA ASN A 48 15.47 10.30 4.25
C ASN A 48 16.11 10.99 5.46
N GLY A 49 15.38 11.91 6.12
CA GLY A 49 15.83 12.56 7.35
C GLY A 49 15.92 11.57 8.51
N ILE A 50 14.88 10.75 8.67
CA ILE A 50 14.83 9.70 9.70
C ILE A 50 15.96 8.68 9.49
N MET A 51 16.17 8.24 8.25
CA MET A 51 17.27 7.33 7.90
C MET A 51 18.63 7.97 8.23
N LYS A 52 18.88 9.22 7.82
CA LYS A 52 20.14 9.92 8.12
C LYS A 52 20.40 10.00 9.63
N ASP A 53 19.37 10.30 10.42
CA ASP A 53 19.50 10.34 11.87
C ASP A 53 19.77 8.95 12.45
N ALA A 54 19.12 7.91 11.93
CA ALA A 54 19.35 6.51 12.30
C ALA A 54 20.75 5.99 11.96
N LEU A 55 21.41 6.57 10.94
CA LEU A 55 22.81 6.27 10.58
C LEU A 55 23.85 7.02 11.42
N ARG A 56 23.46 8.02 12.23
CA ARG A 56 24.42 8.75 13.06
C ARG A 56 25.03 7.78 14.06
N GLN A 57 26.35 7.65 14.02
CA GLN A 57 27.07 6.81 14.97
C GLN A 57 27.03 7.48 16.34
N ASP A 58 26.60 6.70 17.33
CA ASP A 58 26.71 7.12 18.72
C ASP A 58 28.12 6.78 19.22
N ASP A 59 28.97 7.79 19.31
CA ASP A 59 30.33 7.69 19.86
C ASP A 59 30.34 7.16 21.32
N SER A 60 29.19 7.07 21.97
CA SER A 60 29.02 6.60 23.35
C SER A 60 29.17 5.09 23.51
N THR A 61 29.01 4.28 22.45
CA THR A 61 29.31 2.84 22.53
C THR A 61 30.81 2.56 22.40
N HIS A 62 31.49 2.50 23.54
CA HIS A 62 32.85 1.98 23.67
C HIS A 62 32.93 0.54 23.12
N GLY A 63 33.41 0.38 21.89
CA GLY A 63 33.74 -0.94 21.36
C GLY A 63 33.56 -1.05 19.84
N GLY A 64 34.64 -0.75 19.11
CA GLY A 64 34.97 -1.38 17.83
C GLY A 64 33.92 -1.31 16.70
N LYS A 65 34.06 -0.31 15.82
CA LYS A 65 33.75 -0.40 14.37
C LYS A 65 32.51 -1.24 14.02
N ASN A 66 31.31 -0.75 14.37
CA ASN A 66 30.04 -1.30 13.89
C ASN A 66 29.72 -0.88 12.45
N HIS A 67 30.70 -0.94 11.53
CA HIS A 67 30.48 -0.63 10.10
C HIS A 67 29.35 -1.46 9.49
N LEU A 68 29.17 -2.69 9.98
CA LEU A 68 28.08 -3.56 9.56
C LEU A 68 26.71 -2.97 9.96
N MET A 69 26.54 -2.47 11.19
CA MET A 69 25.27 -1.84 11.61
C MET A 69 25.00 -0.54 10.84
N THR A 70 26.03 0.26 10.55
CA THR A 70 25.91 1.45 9.71
C THR A 70 25.52 1.12 8.27
N ALA A 71 25.97 -0.01 7.73
CA ALA A 71 25.57 -0.48 6.40
C ALA A 71 24.20 -1.16 6.38
N LEU A 72 23.81 -1.85 7.46
CA LEU A 72 22.51 -2.52 7.56
C LEU A 72 21.34 -1.55 7.75
N ALA A 73 21.53 -0.43 8.45
CA ALA A 73 20.49 0.57 8.66
C ALA A 73 19.87 1.09 7.34
N PRO A 74 20.63 1.61 6.36
CA PRO A 74 20.04 2.07 5.09
C PRO A 74 19.41 0.93 4.30
N ILE A 75 19.98 -0.29 4.33
CA ILE A 75 19.38 -1.46 3.68
C ILE A 75 18.00 -1.77 4.28
N TYR A 76 17.88 -1.74 5.61
CA TYR A 76 16.60 -1.91 6.31
C TYR A 76 15.57 -0.87 5.86
N PHE A 77 15.92 0.42 5.85
CA PHE A 77 15.00 1.48 5.44
C PHE A 77 14.59 1.37 3.97
N VAL A 78 15.52 1.08 3.05
CA VAL A 78 15.23 0.94 1.62
C VAL A 78 14.32 -0.27 1.38
N ILE A 79 14.64 -1.44 1.93
CA ILE A 79 13.78 -2.62 1.79
C ILE A 79 12.40 -2.37 2.39
N PHE A 80 12.34 -1.75 3.57
CA PHE A 80 11.07 -1.42 4.22
C PHE A 80 10.22 -0.48 3.37
N VAL A 81 10.79 0.61 2.83
CA VAL A 81 10.08 1.54 1.95
C VAL A 81 9.59 0.83 0.69
N LEU A 82 10.44 0.02 0.04
CA LEU A 82 10.03 -0.72 -1.16
C LEU A 82 8.87 -1.68 -0.85
N MET A 83 8.94 -2.42 0.25
CA MET A 83 7.85 -3.32 0.68
C MET A 83 6.57 -2.54 1.02
N ALA A 84 6.70 -1.41 1.73
CA ALA A 84 5.58 -0.57 2.11
C ALA A 84 4.88 0.08 0.92
N GLN A 85 5.59 0.33 -0.18
CA GLN A 85 5.01 0.81 -1.44
C GLN A 85 4.45 -0.34 -2.29
N PHE A 86 5.11 -1.49 -2.31
CA PHE A 86 4.70 -2.63 -3.12
C PHE A 86 3.36 -3.22 -2.69
N VAL A 87 3.10 -3.32 -1.39
CA VAL A 87 1.86 -3.91 -0.87
C VAL A 87 0.61 -3.12 -1.31
N PRO A 88 0.51 -1.79 -1.10
CA PRO A 88 -0.63 -1.01 -1.59
C PRO A 88 -0.80 -1.06 -3.10
N VAL A 89 0.29 -1.02 -3.87
CA VAL A 89 0.24 -1.08 -5.34
C VAL A 89 -0.38 -2.40 -5.80
N ASN A 90 0.01 -3.52 -5.21
CA ASN A 90 -0.58 -4.82 -5.56
C ASN A 90 -2.04 -4.93 -5.16
N VAL A 91 -2.43 -4.34 -4.02
CA VAL A 91 -3.84 -4.30 -3.60
C VAL A 91 -4.67 -3.50 -4.60
N VAL A 92 -4.19 -2.33 -5.04
CA VAL A 92 -4.86 -1.51 -6.05
C VAL A 92 -4.92 -2.21 -7.41
N ALA A 93 -3.84 -2.87 -7.83
CA ALA A 93 -3.81 -3.62 -9.08
C ALA A 93 -4.79 -4.81 -9.04
N ALA A 94 -4.85 -5.53 -7.92
CA ALA A 94 -5.82 -6.60 -7.73
C ALA A 94 -7.25 -6.06 -7.81
N GLU A 95 -7.55 -4.96 -7.12
CA GLU A 95 -8.87 -4.33 -7.15
C GLU A 95 -9.24 -3.83 -8.55
N SER A 96 -8.31 -3.19 -9.26
CA SER A 96 -8.52 -2.75 -10.64
C SER A 96 -8.84 -3.91 -11.58
N ASN A 97 -8.18 -5.07 -11.41
CA ASN A 97 -8.47 -6.26 -12.20
C ASN A 97 -9.85 -6.84 -11.87
N ARG A 98 -10.30 -6.77 -10.61
CA ARG A 98 -11.65 -7.20 -10.21
C ARG A 98 -12.70 -6.32 -10.84
N MET A 99 -12.55 -5.00 -10.71
CA MET A 99 -13.48 -4.03 -11.28
C MET A 99 -13.66 -4.23 -12.79
N MET A 100 -12.56 -4.44 -13.54
CA MET A 100 -12.64 -4.69 -14.98
C MET A 100 -13.36 -6.01 -15.32
N SER A 101 -13.19 -7.05 -14.50
CA SER A 101 -13.91 -8.32 -14.66
C SER A 101 -15.39 -8.13 -14.40
N ASP A 102 -15.75 -7.46 -13.30
CA ASP A 102 -17.14 -7.20 -12.92
C ASP A 102 -17.86 -6.36 -14.01
N ASP A 103 -17.21 -5.31 -14.55
CA ASP A 103 -17.75 -4.51 -15.65
C ASP A 103 -18.01 -5.37 -16.90
N THR A 104 -17.09 -6.29 -17.22
CA THR A 104 -17.24 -7.22 -18.36
C THR A 104 -18.40 -8.19 -18.17
N GLU A 105 -18.55 -8.76 -16.96
CA GLU A 105 -19.67 -9.68 -16.64
C GLU A 105 -21.03 -8.96 -16.69
N ILE A 106 -21.09 -7.69 -16.28
CA ILE A 106 -22.30 -6.87 -16.36
C ILE A 106 -22.69 -6.62 -17.83
N ASP A 107 -21.73 -6.23 -18.68
CA ASP A 107 -21.99 -5.98 -20.09
C ASP A 107 -22.53 -7.24 -20.80
N GLU A 108 -21.95 -8.42 -20.51
CA GLU A 108 -22.41 -9.71 -21.05
C GLU A 108 -23.82 -10.09 -20.56
N GLU A 109 -24.18 -9.77 -19.30
CA GLU A 109 -25.53 -10.01 -18.77
C GLU A 109 -26.57 -9.09 -19.44
N ILE A 110 -26.23 -7.82 -19.65
CA ILE A 110 -27.10 -6.85 -20.34
C ILE A 110 -27.38 -7.31 -21.77
N GLU A 111 -26.35 -7.75 -22.51
CA GLU A 111 -26.53 -8.26 -23.87
C GLU A 111 -27.46 -9.48 -23.91
N ARG A 112 -27.25 -10.45 -23.01
CA ARG A 112 -28.13 -11.64 -22.89
C ARG A 112 -29.58 -11.28 -22.56
N GLN A 113 -29.80 -10.27 -21.70
CA GLN A 113 -31.15 -9.79 -21.39
C GLN A 113 -31.81 -9.10 -22.59
N LEU A 114 -31.08 -8.26 -23.30
CA LEU A 114 -31.58 -7.59 -24.51
C LEU A 114 -31.94 -8.60 -25.60
N GLU A 115 -31.15 -9.65 -25.79
CA GLU A 115 -31.45 -10.73 -26.73
C GLU A 115 -32.70 -11.53 -26.33
N ALA A 116 -32.85 -11.86 -25.03
CA ALA A 116 -34.03 -12.54 -24.51
C ALA A 116 -35.30 -11.70 -24.68
N ASP A 117 -35.24 -10.41 -24.35
CA ASP A 117 -36.35 -9.48 -24.52
C ASP A 117 -36.71 -9.28 -25.99
N ALA A 118 -35.72 -9.22 -26.89
CA ALA A 118 -35.94 -9.14 -28.33
C ALA A 118 -36.63 -10.40 -28.87
N HIS A 119 -36.22 -11.58 -28.41
CA HIS A 119 -36.83 -12.86 -28.76
C HIS A 119 -38.29 -12.94 -28.28
N ASP A 120 -38.58 -12.55 -27.04
CA ASP A 120 -39.94 -12.51 -26.50
C ASP A 120 -40.83 -11.50 -27.25
N ARG A 121 -40.28 -10.35 -27.67
CA ARG A 121 -41.02 -9.37 -28.48
C ARG A 121 -41.38 -9.91 -29.87
N ASP A 122 -40.47 -10.64 -30.52
CA ASP A 122 -40.70 -11.22 -31.84
C ASP A 122 -41.76 -12.35 -31.79
N TYR A 123 -41.76 -13.15 -30.72
CA TYR A 123 -42.83 -14.13 -30.44
C TYR A 123 -44.21 -13.48 -30.23
N LEU A 124 -44.27 -12.32 -29.57
CA LEU A 124 -45.52 -11.59 -29.34
C LEU A 124 -46.04 -10.86 -30.61
N GLU A 125 -45.17 -10.52 -31.57
CA GLU A 125 -45.58 -9.95 -32.86
C GLU A 125 -46.05 -11.00 -33.89
N GLN A 126 -45.62 -12.27 -33.79
CA GLN A 126 -46.03 -13.35 -34.70
C GLN A 126 -47.55 -13.67 -34.76
N PRO A 127 -48.35 -13.68 -33.67
CA PRO A 127 -49.78 -14.02 -33.77
C PRO A 127 -50.63 -12.94 -34.46
N LEU A 128 -50.11 -11.76 -34.80
CA LEU A 128 -50.87 -10.73 -35.53
C LEU A 128 -50.90 -10.94 -37.06
N ILE A 129 -50.07 -11.83 -37.61
CA ILE A 129 -50.03 -12.10 -39.05
C ILE A 129 -50.90 -13.31 -39.43
N ASP A 130 -51.06 -14.31 -38.55
CA ASP A 130 -51.84 -15.54 -38.84
C ASP A 130 -53.37 -15.32 -38.74
N GLY A 131 -53.81 -14.16 -38.25
CA GLY A 131 -55.24 -13.79 -38.17
C GLY A 131 -55.79 -13.06 -39.40
N LYS A 132 -55.00 -12.88 -40.47
CA LYS A 132 -55.38 -12.06 -41.63
C LYS A 132 -55.47 -12.84 -42.96
N GLU A 133 -55.74 -14.13 -42.87
CA GLU A 133 -56.02 -14.99 -44.03
C GLU A 133 -57.38 -15.70 -43.85
N LEU A 134 -58.43 -14.92 -43.62
CA LEU A 134 -59.84 -15.32 -43.77
C LEU A 134 -60.67 -14.06 -44.10
N ASP A 135 -60.62 -13.65 -45.36
CA ASP A 135 -61.67 -12.90 -46.07
C ASP A 135 -61.50 -13.08 -47.58
#